data_AF-A0A9E2Q936-F1
#
_entry.id   AF-A0A9E2Q936-F1
#
_cell.length_a   1.000
_cell.length_b   1.000
_cell.length_c   1.000
_cell.angle_alpha   90.00
_cell.angle_beta   90.00
_cell.angle_gamma   90.00
#
_symmetry.space_group_name_H-M   'P 1'
#
loop_
_entity.id
_entity.type
_entity.pdbx_description
1 polymer ?
#
loop_
_entity_poly.entity_id
_entity_poly.type
_entity_poly.pdbx_seq_one_letter_code
_entity_poly.pdbx_strand_id
1 'polypeptide(L)' 'MEMLAVLIEWSSRWTIVMFAGLALAIILGTWAGAVAGRKGRSTQLWFILGFFLPIVGLVIIYILKPVKPSEGEKK' A
#
# COMPACT_ATOMS: atom_id res chain seq x y z
N MET A 1 -30.27 11.61 -12.06
CA MET A 1 -29.24 11.15 -13.01
C MET A 1 -27.84 11.54 -12.53
N GLU A 2 -27.57 12.81 -12.22
CA GLU A 2 -26.23 13.25 -11.78
C GLU A 2 -25.72 12.62 -10.47
N MET A 3 -26.59 12.45 -9.47
CA MET A 3 -26.22 11.80 -8.21
C MET A 3 -25.74 10.34 -8.40
N LEU A 4 -26.30 9.61 -9.36
CA LEU A 4 -25.90 8.24 -9.67
C LEU A 4 -24.51 8.19 -10.32
N ALA A 5 -24.20 9.16 -11.20
CA ALA A 5 -22.90 9.25 -11.84
C ALA A 5 -21.77 9.49 -10.82
N VAL A 6 -22.00 10.38 -9.83
CA VAL A 6 -21.04 10.66 -8.76
C VAL A 6 -20.77 9.42 -7.90
N LEU A 7 -21.81 8.65 -7.56
CA LEU A 7 -21.67 7.41 -6.77
C LEU A 7 -20.90 6.32 -7.54
N ILE A 8 -21.15 6.20 -8.85
CA ILE A 8 -20.44 5.25 -9.72
C ILE A 8 -18.96 5.62 -9.85
N GLU A 9 -18.65 6.90 -10.10
CA GLU A 9 -17.25 7.35 -10.21
C GLU A 9 -16.50 7.19 -8.88
N TRP A 10 -17.13 7.52 -7.76
CA TRP A 10 -16.55 7.35 -6.43
C TRP A 10 -16.22 5.89 -6.12
N SER A 11 -17.19 4.98 -6.32
CA SER A 11 -16.98 3.54 -6.12
C SER A 11 -15.90 2.96 -7.04
N SER A 12 -15.83 3.41 -8.30
CA SER A 12 -14.81 3.00 -9.26
C SER A 12 -13.40 3.39 -8.78
N ARG A 13 -13.21 4.62 -8.28
CA ARG A 13 -11.91 5.07 -7.76
C ARG A 13 -11.43 4.23 -6.57
N TRP A 14 -12.31 3.92 -5.62
CA TRP A 14 -11.96 3.05 -4.50
C TRP A 14 -11.63 1.63 -4.95
N THR A 15 -12.38 1.11 -5.92
CA THR A 15 -12.14 -0.21 -6.50
C THR A 15 -10.75 -0.29 -7.12
N ILE A 16 -10.36 0.73 -7.89
CA ILE A 16 -9.02 0.83 -8.49
C ILE A 16 -7.93 0.86 -7.40
N VAL A 17 -8.11 1.66 -6.35
CA VAL A 17 -7.16 1.75 -5.24
C VAL A 17 -6.98 0.39 -4.55
N MET A 18 -8.07 -0.34 -4.31
CA MET A 18 -8.02 -1.67 -3.69
C MET A 18 -7.27 -2.68 -4.57
N PHE A 19 -7.58 -2.73 -5.87
CA PHE A 19 -6.89 -3.65 -6.78
C PHE A 19 -5.44 -3.28 -7.01
N ALA A 20 -5.10 -1.99 -7.11
CA ALA A 20 -3.72 -1.54 -7.22
C ALA A 20 -2.92 -1.89 -5.96
N GLY A 21 -3.49 -1.67 -4.77
CA GLY A 21 -2.88 -2.05 -3.50
C GLY A 21 -2.67 -3.57 -3.38
N LEU A 22 -3.67 -4.37 -3.77
CA LEU A 22 -3.58 -5.82 -3.77
C LEU A 22 -2.49 -6.33 -4.74
N ALA A 23 -2.45 -5.80 -5.96
CA ALA A 23 -1.43 -6.15 -6.94
C ALA A 23 -0.02 -5.84 -6.40
N LEU A 24 0.15 -4.68 -5.78
CA LEU A 24 1.42 -4.26 -5.18
C LEU A 24 1.83 -5.18 -4.01
N ALA A 25 0.89 -5.57 -3.15
CA ALA A 25 1.13 -6.54 -2.07
C ALA A 25 1.57 -7.91 -2.61
N ILE A 26 0.93 -8.41 -3.68
CA ILE A 26 1.29 -9.68 -4.31
C ILE A 26 2.70 -9.62 -4.90
N ILE A 27 3.06 -8.53 -5.59
CA ILE A 27 4.39 -8.35 -6.18
C ILE A 27 5.47 -8.37 -5.08
N LEU A 28 5.26 -7.62 -4.01
CA LEU A 28 6.22 -7.55 -2.89
C LEU A 28 6.35 -8.87 -2.14
N GLY A 29 5.22 -9.54 -1.87
CA GLY A 29 5.22 -10.88 -1.29
C GLY A 29 5.98 -11.88 -2.16
N THR A 30 5.68 -11.90 -3.47
CA THR A 30 6.33 -12.81 -4.42
C THR A 30 7.84 -12.58 -4.48
N TRP A 31 8.27 -11.32 -4.51
CA TRP A 31 9.70 -10.97 -4.53
C TRP A 31 10.40 -11.37 -3.22
N ALA A 32 9.80 -11.08 -2.07
CA ALA A 32 10.36 -11.46 -0.76
C ALA A 32 10.48 -12.99 -0.61
N GLY A 33 9.45 -13.73 -1.03
CA GLY A 33 9.48 -15.18 -1.08
C GLY A 33 10.58 -15.72 -2.00
N ALA A 34 10.71 -15.18 -3.22
CA ALA A 34 11.74 -15.59 -4.17
C ALA A 34 13.17 -15.35 -3.64
N VAL A 35 13.40 -14.22 -2.95
CA VAL A 35 14.69 -13.93 -2.31
C VAL A 35 14.99 -14.89 -1.16
N ALA A 36 13.98 -15.26 -0.38
CA ALA A 36 14.15 -16.21 0.73
C ALA A 36 14.38 -17.65 0.27
N GLY A 37 13.70 -18.07 -0.80
CA GLY A 37 13.89 -19.39 -1.41
C GLY A 37 15.33 -19.60 -1.89
N ARG A 38 15.97 -18.56 -2.43
CA ARG A 38 17.40 -18.60 -2.81
C ARG A 38 18.35 -18.80 -1.63
N LYS A 39 17.91 -18.52 -0.41
CA LYS A 39 18.72 -18.62 0.83
C LYS A 39 18.39 -19.87 1.66
N GLY A 40 17.59 -20.81 1.13
CA GLY A 40 17.16 -22.01 1.86
C GLY A 40 16.22 -21.74 3.03
N ARG A 41 15.60 -20.55 3.08
CA ARG A 41 14.60 -20.21 4.10
C ARG A 41 13.19 -20.54 3.62
N SER A 42 12.23 -20.57 4.54
CA SER A 42 10.82 -20.80 4.21
C SER A 42 10.28 -19.70 3.29
N THR A 43 10.08 -20.04 2.02
CA THR A 43 9.52 -19.15 0.98
C THR A 43 8.14 -18.62 1.36
N GLN A 44 7.29 -19.45 1.96
CA GLN A 44 5.92 -19.08 2.33
C GLN A 44 5.89 -18.04 3.44
N LEU A 45 6.74 -18.20 4.46
CA LEU A 45 6.81 -17.25 5.58
C LEU A 45 7.29 -15.87 5.11
N TRP A 46 8.30 -15.84 4.23
CA TRP A 46 8.81 -14.59 3.66
C TRP A 46 7.86 -13.96 2.65
N PHE A 47 7.07 -14.75 1.92
CA PHE A 47 5.97 -14.23 1.11
C PHE A 47 4.95 -13.49 1.96
N ILE A 48 4.49 -14.09 3.07
CA ILE A 48 3.52 -13.48 3.98
C ILE A 48 4.08 -12.16 4.53
N LEU A 49 5.34 -12.15 4.98
CA LEU A 49 6.00 -10.93 5.45
C LEU A 49 6.04 -9.83 4.38
N GLY A 50 6.38 -10.17 3.13
CA GLY A 50 6.39 -9.22 2.03
C GLY A 50 5.00 -8.73 1.62
N PHE A 51 3.99 -9.60 1.69
CA PHE A 51 2.60 -9.28 1.36
C PHE A 51 1.99 -8.26 2.33
N PHE A 52 2.29 -8.39 3.63
CA PHE A 52 1.79 -7.46 4.66
C PHE A 52 2.63 -6.19 4.79
N LEU A 53 3.78 -6.09 4.13
CA LEU A 53 4.67 -4.92 4.20
C LEU A 53 3.98 -3.58 3.84
N PRO A 54 3.13 -3.48 2.80
CA PRO A 54 2.42 -2.24 2.48
C PRO A 54 1.48 -1.77 3.59
N ILE A 55 0.85 -2.72 4.30
CA ILE A 55 -0.04 -2.42 5.42
C ILE A 55 0.77 -1.81 6.57
N VAL A 56 1.94 -2.38 6.87
CA VAL A 56 2.86 -1.82 7.87
C VAL A 56 3.31 -0.41 7.46
N GLY A 57 3.63 -0.18 6.18
CA GLY A 57 3.98 1.14 5.66
C GLY A 57 2.86 2.18 5.84
N LEU A 58 1.60 1.80 5.58
CA LEU A 58 0.45 2.66 5.83
C LEU A 58 0.27 2.99 7.31
N VAL A 59 0.44 2.02 8.20
CA VAL A 59 0.38 2.25 9.66
C VAL A 59 1.47 3.21 10.11
N ILE A 60 2.70 3.05 9.59
CA ILE A 60 3.82 3.95 9.90
C ILE A 60 3.51 5.38 9.44
N ILE A 61 3.03 5.58 8.20
CA ILE A 61 2.65 6.90 7.68
C ILE A 61 1.50 7.50 8.47
N TYR A 62 0.53 6.69 8.88
CA TYR A 62 -0.58 7.16 9.69
C TYR A 62 -0.13 7.67 11.06
N ILE A 63 0.83 6.99 11.69
CA ILE A 63 1.42 7.40 12.98
C ILE A 63 2.33 8.62 12.80
N LEU A 64 3.19 8.59 11.78
CA LEU A 64 4.04 9.71 11.38
C LEU A 64 3.20 10.76 10.67
N LYS A 65 2.36 11.49 11.42
CA LYS A 65 1.66 12.67 10.90
C LYS A 65 2.68 13.56 10.19
N PRO A 66 2.44 13.98 8.93
CA PRO A 66 3.34 14.89 8.25
C PRO A 66 3.42 16.18 9.07
N VAL A 67 4.65 16.57 9.45
CA VAL A 67 4.92 17.89 9.99
C VAL A 67 4.54 18.86 8.86
N LYS A 68 3.43 19.60 9.03
CA LYS A 68 3.09 20.68 8.10
C LYS A 68 4.29 21.64 8.10
N PRO A 69 4.89 21.97 6.94
CA PRO A 69 5.85 23.05 6.91
C PRO A 69 5.11 24.30 7.38
N SER A 70 5.59 24.87 8.49
CA SER A 70 5.05 26.13 9.01
C SER A 70 5.21 27.17 7.90
N GLU A 71 4.10 27.75 7.43
CA GLU A 71 4.11 28.98 6.64
C GLU A 71 4.78 30.08 7.45
N GLY A 72 6.10 30.22 7.30
CA GLY A 72 6.88 31.03 8.23
C GLY A 72 8.32 31.25 7.78
N GLU A 73 8.56 31.46 6.48
CA GLU A 73 9.81 32.05 6.03
C GLU A 73 9.54 33.02 4.87
N LYS A 74 8.82 34.10 5.20
CA LYS A 74 9.02 35.38 4.52
C LYS A 74 9.93 36.21 5.41
N LYS A 75 11.22 36.27 5.07
CA LYS A 75 12.10 37.37 5.44
C LYS A 75 12.80 37.86 4.19
#